data_AF-A0A7X7GM99-F1
#
_entry.id   AF-A0A7X7GM99-F1
#
_cell.length_a   1.000
_cell.length_b   1.000
_cell.length_c   1.000
_cell.angle_alpha   90.00
_cell.angle_beta   90.00
_cell.angle_gamma   90.00
#
_symmetry.space_group_name_H-M   'P 1'
#
loop_
_entity.id
_entity.type
_entity.pdbx_description
1 polymer ?
#
loop_
_entity_poly.entity_id
_entity_poly.type
_entity_poly.pdbx_seq_one_letter_code
_entity_poly.pdbx_strand_id
1 'polypeptide(L)'
;VLGETNRYFSAQQPWVLRKTDPERMATVLYVTLEVVRIVGILVQPVMPDSAAKILDLLGQGAEQRQFADLKSRIVADTPLPAPSGVFPRYVDGE
;
A
#
# COMPACT_ATOMS: atom_id res chain seq x y z
N VAL A 1 6.59 -4.94 -11.40
CA VAL A 1 6.16 -4.86 -9.98
C VAL A 1 4.74 -4.31 -9.81
N LEU A 2 4.45 -3.00 -9.81
CA LEU A 2 3.08 -2.50 -9.52
C LEU A 2 1.98 -3.06 -10.45
N GLY A 3 2.24 -3.16 -11.75
CA GLY A 3 1.31 -3.78 -12.70
C GLY A 3 1.09 -5.28 -12.46
N GLU A 4 2.04 -5.98 -11.84
CA GLU A 4 1.88 -7.38 -11.43
C GLU A 4 1.10 -7.47 -10.12
N THR A 5 1.35 -6.56 -9.17
CA THR A 5 0.55 -6.44 -7.93
C THR A 5 -0.92 -6.20 -8.25
N ASN A 6 -1.22 -5.32 -9.22
CA ASN A 6 -2.60 -5.06 -9.61
C ASN A 6 -3.27 -6.30 -10.24
N ARG A 7 -2.52 -7.07 -11.05
CA ARG A 7 -2.99 -8.35 -11.61
C ARG A 7 -3.23 -9.38 -10.51
N TYR A 8 -2.31 -9.50 -9.55
CA TYR A 8 -2.46 -10.36 -8.38
C TYR A 8 -3.71 -10.00 -7.56
N PHE A 9 -3.87 -8.74 -7.18
CA PHE A 9 -5.00 -8.26 -6.38
C PHE A 9 -6.34 -8.53 -7.08
N SER A 10 -6.39 -8.27 -8.39
CA SER A 10 -7.57 -8.54 -9.21
C SER A 10 -7.89 -10.04 -9.31
N ALA A 11 -6.87 -10.89 -9.51
CA ALA A 11 -7.05 -12.33 -9.63
C ALA A 11 -7.46 -13.00 -8.31
N GLN A 12 -7.00 -12.47 -7.16
CA GLN A 12 -7.35 -13.02 -5.84
C GLN A 12 -8.74 -12.59 -5.35
N GLN A 13 -9.33 -11.53 -5.90
CA GLN A 13 -10.68 -11.06 -5.57
C GLN A 13 -10.99 -11.02 -4.06
N PRO A 14 -10.23 -10.26 -3.25
CA PRO A 14 -10.37 -10.27 -1.78
C PRO A 14 -11.78 -9.89 -1.29
N TRP A 15 -12.54 -9.10 -2.07
CA TRP A 15 -13.94 -8.77 -1.77
C TRP A 15 -14.87 -9.98 -1.80
N VAL A 16 -14.56 -11.01 -2.60
CA VAL A 16 -15.27 -12.31 -2.60
C VAL A 16 -14.80 -13.13 -1.40
N LEU A 17 -13.48 -13.22 -1.21
CA LEU A 17 -12.86 -13.97 -0.11
C LEU A 17 -13.36 -13.51 1.27
N ARG A 18 -13.73 -12.24 1.42
CA ARG A 18 -14.37 -11.70 2.63
C ARG A 18 -15.51 -12.58 3.16
N LYS A 19 -16.26 -13.25 2.28
CA LYS A 19 -17.39 -14.11 2.67
C LYS A 19 -17.03 -15.59 2.79
N THR A 20 -16.00 -16.05 2.05
CA THR A 20 -15.72 -17.47 1.88
C THR A 20 -14.47 -17.93 2.63
N ASP A 21 -13.45 -17.09 2.70
CA ASP A 21 -12.16 -17.37 3.33
C ASP A 21 -11.50 -16.07 3.83
N PRO A 22 -11.91 -15.58 5.02
CA PRO A 22 -11.38 -14.34 5.59
C PRO A 22 -9.88 -14.38 5.90
N GLU A 23 -9.33 -15.56 6.21
CA GLU A 23 -7.90 -15.73 6.49
C GLU A 23 -7.07 -15.53 5.21
N ARG A 24 -7.54 -16.12 4.10
CA ARG A 24 -6.92 -15.87 2.79
C ARG A 24 -7.08 -14.42 2.36
N MET A 25 -8.24 -13.81 2.59
CA MET A 25 -8.44 -12.38 2.34
C MET A 25 -7.39 -11.53 3.08
N ALA A 26 -7.19 -11.78 4.37
CA ALA A 26 -6.21 -11.05 5.17
C ALA A 26 -4.79 -11.19 4.60
N THR A 27 -4.42 -12.39 4.15
CA THR A 27 -3.13 -12.63 3.50
C THR A 27 -2.97 -11.82 2.20
N VAL A 28 -3.99 -11.81 1.34
CA VAL A 28 -3.98 -11.07 0.06
C VAL A 28 -3.84 -9.57 0.29
N LEU A 29 -4.57 -9.03 1.28
CA LEU A 29 -4.49 -7.64 1.67
C LEU A 29 -3.10 -7.31 2.21
N TYR A 30 -2.57 -8.12 3.14
CA TYR A 30 -1.25 -7.92 3.71
C TYR A 30 -0.15 -7.87 2.64
N VAL A 31 -0.13 -8.84 1.71
CA VAL A 31 0.85 -8.87 0.61
C VAL A 31 0.74 -7.62 -0.26
N THR A 32 -0.49 -7.18 -0.55
CA THR A 32 -0.72 -5.98 -1.35
C THR A 32 -0.19 -4.73 -0.65
N LEU A 33 -0.50 -4.56 0.64
CA LEU A 33 -0.01 -3.45 1.46
C LEU A 33 1.51 -3.45 1.58
N GLU A 34 2.14 -4.61 1.76
CA GLU A 34 3.60 -4.73 1.87
C GLU A 34 4.30 -4.33 0.57
N VAL A 35 3.75 -4.70 -0.60
CA VAL A 35 4.32 -4.24 -1.87
C VAL A 35 4.15 -2.73 -2.03
N VAL A 36 3.00 -2.17 -1.64
CA VAL A 36 2.79 -0.71 -1.68
C VAL A 36 3.74 0.01 -0.72
N ARG A 37 4.03 -0.55 0.46
CA ARG A 37 5.03 0.00 1.41
C ARG A 37 6.42 0.06 0.78
N ILE A 38 6.88 -1.05 0.22
CA ILE A 38 8.20 -1.14 -0.43
C ILE A 38 8.30 -0.11 -1.56
N VAL A 39 7.28 -0.05 -2.43
CA VAL A 39 7.25 0.94 -3.51
C VAL A 39 7.21 2.36 -2.96
N GLY A 40 6.40 2.61 -1.93
CA GLY A 40 6.32 3.89 -1.23
C GLY A 40 7.68 4.38 -0.79
N ILE A 41 8.48 3.51 -0.15
CA ILE A 41 9.86 3.84 0.26
C ILE A 41 10.75 4.15 -0.95
N LEU A 42 10.69 3.32 -2.00
CA LEU A 42 11.55 3.44 -3.18
C LEU A 42 11.25 4.69 -4.03
N VAL A 43 10.01 5.19 -4.04
CA VAL A 43 9.62 6.35 -4.86
C VAL A 43 9.79 7.69 -4.14
N GLN A 44 10.18 7.70 -2.85
CA GLN A 44 10.44 8.93 -2.10
C GLN A 44 11.37 9.93 -2.82
N PRO A 45 12.47 9.52 -3.49
CA PRO A 45 13.35 10.47 -4.18
C PRO A 45 12.72 11.14 -5.40
N VAL A 46 11.62 10.60 -5.93
CA VAL A 46 10.97 11.08 -7.17
C VAL A 46 9.67 11.82 -6.86
N MET A 47 8.89 11.34 -5.88
CA MET A 47 7.60 11.90 -5.48
C MET A 47 7.51 11.95 -3.95
N PRO A 48 8.31 12.79 -3.26
CA PRO A 48 8.44 12.77 -1.81
C PRO A 48 7.12 12.97 -1.08
N ASP A 49 6.31 13.94 -1.50
CA ASP A 49 5.03 14.26 -0.83
C ASP A 49 3.99 13.16 -1.01
N SER A 50 3.87 12.60 -2.22
CA SER A 50 2.95 11.50 -2.49
C SER A 50 3.40 10.21 -1.81
N ALA A 51 4.70 9.93 -1.80
CA ALA A 51 5.28 8.79 -1.10
C ALA A 51 5.03 8.88 0.41
N ALA A 52 5.24 10.07 1.00
CA ALA A 52 4.96 10.31 2.42
C ALA A 52 3.49 10.04 2.74
N LYS A 53 2.55 10.57 1.96
CA LYS A 53 1.11 10.31 2.13
C LYS A 53 0.76 8.83 2.06
N ILE A 54 1.35 8.08 1.11
CA ILE A 54 1.13 6.63 1.02
C ILE A 54 1.63 5.93 2.28
N LEU A 55 2.84 6.26 2.74
CA LEU A 55 3.46 5.64 3.91
C LEU A 55 2.74 6.01 5.22
N ASP A 56 2.20 7.23 5.33
CA ASP A 56 1.30 7.66 6.40
C ASP A 56 0.03 6.79 6.44
N LEU A 57 -0.60 6.57 5.28
CA LEU A 57 -1.79 5.72 5.15
C LEU A 57 -1.53 4.25 5.46
N LEU A 58 -0.26 3.82 5.42
CA LEU A 58 0.19 2.49 5.82
C LEU A 58 0.68 2.44 7.28
N GLY A 59 0.52 3.51 8.06
CA GLY A 59 0.95 3.57 9.46
C GLY A 59 2.47 3.53 9.65
N GLN A 60 3.25 3.87 8.62
CA GLN A 60 4.72 3.83 8.69
C GLN A 60 5.25 5.18 9.18
N GLY A 61 5.82 5.24 10.38
CA GLY A 61 6.44 6.46 10.93
C GLY A 61 7.57 6.99 10.06
N ALA A 62 7.96 8.25 10.24
CA ALA A 62 9.03 8.89 9.46
C ALA A 62 10.39 8.19 9.63
N GLU A 63 10.59 7.56 10.79
CA GLU A 63 11.77 6.78 11.16
C GLU A 63 11.86 5.41 10.48
N GLN A 64 10.80 4.96 9.79
CA GLN A 64 10.69 3.63 9.17
C GLN A 64 10.66 3.69 7.63
N ARG A 65 11.24 4.75 7.04
CA ARG A 65 11.18 5.04 5.60
C ARG A 65 12.55 5.06 4.92
N GLN A 66 13.60 4.63 5.59
CA GLN A 66 14.92 4.50 4.99
C GLN A 66 14.95 3.28 4.05
N PHE A 67 15.90 3.24 3.12
CA PHE A 67 16.11 2.03 2.31
C PHE A 67 16.51 0.81 3.16
N ALA A 68 17.08 1.02 4.35
CA ALA A 68 17.33 -0.04 5.31
C ALA A 68 16.02 -0.72 5.79
N ASP A 69 14.93 0.04 5.88
CA ASP A 69 13.61 -0.44 6.34
C ASP A 69 12.88 -1.27 5.28
N LEU A 70 13.43 -1.42 4.07
CA LEU A 70 12.90 -2.36 3.09
C LEU A 70 12.85 -3.80 3.62
N LYS A 71 13.73 -4.14 4.56
CA LYS A 71 13.78 -5.46 5.22
C LYS A 71 12.76 -5.61 6.34
N SER A 72 12.25 -4.50 6.87
CA SER A 72 11.28 -4.45 7.96
C SER A 72 9.88 -4.43 7.36
N ARG A 73 9.16 -5.57 7.47
CA ARG A 73 7.79 -5.68 6.94
C ARG A 73 6.79 -4.96 7.85
N ILE A 74 5.60 -4.66 7.30
CA ILE A 74 4.46 -4.18 8.11
C ILE A 74 4.21 -5.17 9.26
N VAL A 75 4.15 -4.65 10.49
CA VAL A 75 3.73 -5.42 11.66
C VAL A 75 2.23 -5.69 11.55
N ALA A 76 1.82 -6.95 11.71
CA ALA A 76 0.40 -7.30 11.71
C ALA A 76 -0.37 -6.46 12.75
N ASP A 77 -1.64 -6.16 12.45
CA ASP A 77 -2.52 -5.35 13.30
C ASP A 77 -2.07 -3.88 13.51
N THR A 78 -1.10 -3.38 12.74
CA THR A 78 -0.78 -1.94 12.69
C THR A 78 -2.05 -1.14 12.36
N PRO A 79 -2.48 -0.19 13.22
CA PRO A 79 -3.63 0.64 12.95
C PRO A 79 -3.43 1.48 11.70
N LEU A 80 -4.39 1.44 10.78
CA LEU A 80 -4.37 2.26 9.57
C LEU A 80 -5.33 3.45 9.76
N PRO A 81 -4.92 4.68 9.41
CA PRO A 81 -5.83 5.81 9.37
C PRO A 81 -6.89 5.61 8.28
N ALA A 82 -7.94 6.43 8.31
CA ALA A 82 -8.94 6.42 7.24
C ALA A 82 -8.27 6.72 5.89
N PRO A 83 -8.50 5.89 4.84
CA PRO A 83 -7.85 6.07 3.56
C PRO A 83 -8.30 7.36 2.87
N SER A 84 -7.34 8.08 2.28
CA SER A 84 -7.58 9.27 1.47
C SER A 84 -6.90 9.16 0.10
N GLY A 85 -7.44 9.81 -0.93
CA GLY A 85 -6.84 9.81 -2.26
C GLY A 85 -5.47 10.49 -2.29
N VAL A 86 -4.46 9.85 -2.89
CA VAL A 86 -3.10 10.40 -3.04
C VAL A 86 -2.86 10.98 -4.43
N PHE A 87 -3.33 10.29 -5.47
CA PHE A 87 -3.16 10.71 -6.87
C PHE A 87 -4.52 11.07 -7.48
N PRO A 88 -4.91 12.36 -7.50
CA PRO A 88 -6.12 12.78 -8.18
C PRO A 88 -5.98 12.58 -9.69
N ARG A 89 -7.10 12.29 -10.36
CA ARG A 89 -7.12 12.33 -11.83
C ARG A 89 -6.95 13.78 -12.26
N TYR A 90 -6.21 13.99 -13.35
CA TYR A 90 -6.21 15.27 -14.02
C TYR A 90 -7.63 15.58 -14.54
N VAL A 91 -8.05 16.83 -14.36
CA VAL A 91 -9.33 17.37 -14.81
C VAL A 91 -8.98 18.54 -15.72
N ASP A 92 -9.37 18.46 -16.99
CA ASP A 92 -9.23 19.60 -17.91
C ASP A 92 -10.06 20.77 -17.38
N GLY A 93 -9.45 21.95 -17.31
CA GLY A 93 -10.17 23.18 -17.05
C GLY A 93 -10.89 23.62 -18.31
N GLU A 94 -12.20 23.85 -18.24
CA GLU A 94 -12.89 24.72 -19.20
C GLU A 94 -12.41 26.17 -19.06
#